data_AF-A0A524P273-F1
#
_entry.id   AF-A0A524P273-F1
#
_cell.length_a   1.000
_cell.length_b   1.000
_cell.length_c   1.000
_cell.angle_alpha   90.00
_cell.angle_beta   90.00
_cell.angle_gamma   90.00
#
_symmetry.space_group_name_H-M   'P 1'
#
loop_
_entity.id
_entity.type
_entity.pdbx_description
1 polymer ?
#
loop_
_entity_poly.entity_id
_entity_poly.type
_entity_poly.pdbx_seq_one_letter_code
_entity_poly.pdbx_strand_id
1 'polypeptide(L)'
;YRAYLGFEGTLDDFYRRFMDGKVQYGSWLEHVAGWHEHESDPSVLITHYEDLLTDRRASIERVIDFLGWERSERWIDRAVVESSFDAMKRRESVFDHATALLLERGVRPQSFLRSGQSGRGEAALTEAQAREIRERSSTGRRLAIRGLSAFLQ
;
A
#
# COMPACT_ATOMS: atom_id res chain seq x y z
N TYR A 1 -10.71 1.62 6.75
CA TYR A 1 -11.79 2.61 6.95
C TYR A 1 -12.87 2.15 7.91
N ARG A 2 -13.66 1.11 7.62
CA ARG A 2 -14.69 0.65 8.58
C ARG A 2 -14.08 0.21 9.92
N ALA A 3 -13.10 -0.69 9.89
CA ALA A 3 -12.48 -1.25 11.09
C ALA A 3 -11.66 -0.27 11.95
N TYR A 4 -11.10 0.79 11.36
CA TYR A 4 -10.13 1.68 12.03
C TYR A 4 -10.61 3.12 12.19
N LEU A 5 -11.53 3.57 11.34
CA LEU A 5 -12.02 4.95 11.31
C LEU A 5 -13.54 5.03 11.48
N GLY A 6 -14.20 3.90 11.81
CA GLY A 6 -15.64 3.84 12.02
C GLY A 6 -16.46 4.27 10.81
N PHE A 7 -15.94 4.10 9.59
CA PHE A 7 -16.66 4.52 8.39
C PHE A 7 -17.99 3.76 8.25
N GLU A 8 -19.08 4.49 8.21
CA GLU A 8 -20.41 4.00 7.89
C GLU A 8 -20.81 4.49 6.50
N GLY A 9 -21.12 3.56 5.58
CA GLY A 9 -21.44 3.86 4.19
C GLY A 9 -21.15 2.70 3.25
N THR A 10 -21.68 2.78 2.03
CA THR A 10 -21.44 1.79 0.97
C THR A 10 -20.04 1.92 0.36
N LEU A 11 -19.66 0.97 -0.51
CA LEU A 11 -18.43 1.11 -1.28
C LEU A 11 -18.46 2.35 -2.18
N ASP A 12 -19.61 2.67 -2.77
CA ASP A 12 -19.78 3.85 -3.62
C ASP A 12 -19.62 5.15 -2.83
N ASP A 13 -20.12 5.21 -1.60
CA ASP A 13 -19.92 6.37 -0.72
C ASP A 13 -18.44 6.56 -0.39
N PHE A 14 -17.74 5.45 -0.13
CA PHE A 14 -16.30 5.48 0.08
C PHE A 14 -15.54 5.92 -1.18
N TYR A 15 -15.91 5.37 -2.35
CA TYR A 15 -15.33 5.70 -3.64
C TYR A 15 -15.44 7.20 -3.93
N ARG A 16 -16.63 7.80 -3.76
CA ARG A 16 -16.80 9.26 -3.95
C ARG A 16 -15.90 10.07 -3.03
N ARG A 17 -15.82 9.70 -1.75
CA ARG A 17 -14.91 10.37 -0.79
C ARG A 17 -13.44 10.21 -1.17
N PHE A 18 -13.04 9.03 -1.64
CA PHE A 18 -11.69 8.75 -2.12
C PHE A 18 -11.33 9.63 -3.31
N MET A 19 -12.21 9.70 -4.32
CA MET A 19 -12.00 10.51 -5.53
C MET A 19 -11.99 12.02 -5.23
N ASP A 20 -12.73 12.46 -4.22
CA ASP A 20 -12.74 13.84 -3.74
C ASP A 20 -11.56 14.18 -2.79
N GLY A 21 -10.69 13.22 -2.47
CA GLY A 21 -9.64 13.39 -1.46
C GLY A 21 -10.16 13.61 -0.02
N LYS A 22 -11.44 13.31 0.25
CA LYS A 22 -12.11 13.43 1.56
C LYS A 22 -11.91 12.17 2.43
N VAL A 23 -10.67 11.69 2.43
CA VAL A 23 -10.17 10.57 3.22
C VAL A 23 -9.00 11.07 4.08
N GLN A 24 -8.70 10.35 5.17
CA GLN A 24 -7.50 10.52 5.99
C GLN A 24 -6.27 10.65 5.08
N TYR A 25 -5.48 11.70 5.33
CA TYR A 25 -4.30 12.10 4.55
C TYR A 25 -4.56 12.69 3.16
N GLY A 26 -5.81 12.93 2.77
CA GLY A 26 -6.14 13.70 1.56
C GLY A 26 -6.22 12.87 0.28
N SER A 27 -5.96 13.51 -0.86
CA SER A 27 -6.02 12.86 -2.18
C SER A 27 -4.86 11.89 -2.38
N TRP A 28 -5.17 10.61 -2.57
CA TRP A 28 -4.18 9.59 -2.92
C TRP A 28 -3.51 9.90 -4.26
N LEU A 29 -4.27 10.43 -5.23
CA LEU A 29 -3.75 10.78 -6.56
C LEU A 29 -2.67 11.87 -6.46
N GLU A 30 -2.94 12.92 -5.68
CA GLU A 30 -1.97 14.00 -5.46
C GLU A 30 -0.76 13.50 -4.67
N HIS A 31 -0.97 12.65 -3.67
CA HIS A 31 0.11 12.06 -2.88
C HIS A 31 1.09 11.26 -3.74
N VAL A 32 0.58 10.36 -4.59
CA VAL A 32 1.43 9.55 -5.48
C VAL A 32 2.10 10.41 -6.55
N ALA A 33 1.35 11.36 -7.14
CA ALA A 33 1.92 12.28 -8.12
C ALA A 33 3.07 13.10 -7.52
N GLY A 34 2.91 13.61 -6.29
CA GLY A 34 3.95 14.35 -5.58
C GLY A 34 5.23 13.55 -5.37
N TRP A 35 5.15 12.30 -4.91
CA TRP A 35 6.33 11.45 -4.78
C TRP A 35 6.98 11.10 -6.12
N HIS A 36 6.19 10.98 -7.18
CA HIS A 36 6.71 10.71 -8.52
C HIS A 36 7.54 11.88 -9.06
N GLU A 37 7.31 13.12 -8.61
CA GLU A 37 8.19 14.26 -8.97
C GLU A 37 9.63 14.05 -8.48
N HIS A 38 9.82 13.20 -7.47
CA HIS A 38 11.13 12.84 -6.91
C HIS A 38 11.69 11.54 -7.47
N GLU A 39 11.17 10.99 -8.57
CA GLU A 39 11.65 9.71 -9.13
C GLU A 39 13.13 9.73 -9.55
N SER A 40 13.67 10.92 -9.83
CA SER A 40 15.06 11.13 -10.20
C SER A 40 15.95 11.57 -9.03
N ASP A 41 15.38 11.75 -7.83
CA ASP A 41 16.15 12.09 -6.63
C ASP A 41 16.91 10.85 -6.14
N PRO A 42 18.25 10.89 -6.08
CA PRO A 42 19.04 9.75 -5.61
C PRO A 42 18.79 9.39 -4.13
N SER A 43 18.14 10.28 -3.38
CA SER A 43 17.78 10.10 -1.97
C SER A 43 16.38 9.52 -1.79
N VAL A 44 15.67 9.19 -2.87
CA VAL A 44 14.31 8.65 -2.85
C VAL A 44 14.25 7.32 -3.58
N LEU A 45 13.79 6.28 -2.88
CA LEU A 45 13.49 4.98 -3.48
C LEU A 45 11.98 4.80 -3.60
N ILE A 46 11.46 4.92 -4.83
CA ILE A 46 10.09 4.50 -5.13
C ILE A 46 10.05 2.98 -5.27
N THR A 47 9.11 2.36 -4.56
CA THR A 47 8.83 0.92 -4.57
C THR A 47 7.33 0.67 -4.68
N HIS A 48 6.94 -0.45 -5.29
CA HIS A 48 5.55 -0.86 -5.46
C HIS A 48 5.24 -2.08 -4.61
N TYR A 49 4.01 -2.17 -4.11
CA TYR A 49 3.58 -3.30 -3.30
C TYR A 49 3.58 -4.62 -4.09
N GLU A 50 3.29 -4.53 -5.39
CA GLU A 50 3.22 -5.67 -6.29
C GLU A 50 4.61 -6.27 -6.60
N ASP A 51 5.66 -5.44 -6.60
CA ASP A 51 7.05 -5.92 -6.72
C ASP A 51 7.41 -6.77 -5.50
N LEU A 52 6.96 -6.38 -4.29
CA LEU A 52 7.15 -7.17 -3.06
C LEU A 52 6.41 -8.50 -3.09
N LEU A 53 5.26 -8.57 -3.76
CA LEU A 53 4.51 -9.82 -3.94
C LEU A 53 5.13 -10.73 -5.00
N THR A 54 5.68 -10.13 -6.06
CA THR A 54 6.27 -10.86 -7.18
C THR A 54 7.64 -11.42 -6.82
N ASP A 55 8.54 -10.57 -6.33
CA ASP A 55 9.87 -10.97 -5.86
C ASP A 55 10.29 -10.12 -4.66
N ARG A 56 10.01 -10.68 -3.48
CA ARG A 56 10.34 -10.07 -2.20
C ARG A 56 11.84 -10.00 -1.95
N ARG A 57 12.60 -10.97 -2.44
CA ARG A 57 14.06 -11.00 -2.25
C ARG A 57 14.69 -9.87 -3.06
N ALA A 58 14.35 -9.78 -4.34
CA ALA A 58 14.83 -8.69 -5.20
C ALA A 58 14.44 -7.31 -4.65
N SER A 59 13.23 -7.19 -4.10
CA SER A 59 12.77 -5.94 -3.47
C SER A 59 13.59 -5.57 -2.22
N ILE A 60 13.94 -6.55 -1.37
CA ILE A 60 14.79 -6.34 -0.19
C ILE A 60 16.21 -5.97 -0.62
N GLU A 61 16.78 -6.66 -1.59
CA GLU A 61 18.11 -6.38 -2.14
C GLU A 61 18.18 -4.96 -2.72
N ARG A 62 17.15 -4.52 -3.45
CA ARG A 62 17.03 -3.15 -3.96
C ARG A 62 17.04 -2.10 -2.85
N VAL A 63 16.39 -2.38 -1.71
CA VAL A 63 16.43 -1.48 -0.53
C VAL A 63 17.83 -1.44 0.09
N ILE A 64 18.49 -2.60 0.22
CA ILE A 64 19.86 -2.70 0.76
C ILE A 64 20.84 -1.89 -0.10
N ASP A 65 20.76 -2.05 -1.42
CA ASP A 65 21.62 -1.33 -2.37
C ASP A 65 21.39 0.18 -2.29
N PHE A 66 20.13 0.61 -2.24
CA PHE A 66 19.77 2.02 -2.09
C PHE A 66 20.32 2.64 -0.81
N LEU A 67 20.30 1.89 0.30
CA LEU A 67 20.87 2.32 1.58
C LEU A 67 22.41 2.25 1.61
N GLY A 68 23.05 1.69 0.58
CA GLY A 68 24.49 1.49 0.54
C GLY A 68 24.99 0.49 1.59
N TRP A 69 24.14 -0.46 2.01
CA TRP A 69 24.49 -1.45 3.01
C TRP A 69 25.20 -2.66 2.40
N GLU A 70 26.12 -3.27 3.16
CA GLU A 70 26.74 -4.52 2.74
C GLU A 70 25.72 -5.66 2.71
N ARG A 71 25.75 -6.44 1.63
CA ARG A 71 24.86 -7.58 1.47
C ARG A 71 25.30 -8.74 2.37
N SER A 72 24.33 -9.35 3.03
CA SER A 72 24.53 -10.56 3.81
C SER A 72 23.39 -11.53 3.53
N GLU A 73 23.70 -12.64 2.85
CA GLU A 73 22.69 -13.64 2.48
C GLU A 73 21.89 -14.13 3.67
N ARG A 74 22.55 -14.36 4.81
CA ARG A 74 21.90 -14.76 6.06
C ARG A 74 20.80 -13.77 6.49
N TRP A 75 21.07 -12.47 6.39
CA TRP A 75 20.11 -11.44 6.82
C TRP A 75 19.03 -11.21 5.78
N ILE A 76 19.36 -11.31 4.49
CA ILE A 76 18.40 -11.24 3.40
C ILE A 76 17.42 -12.42 3.49
N ASP A 77 17.92 -13.65 3.63
CA ASP A 77 17.09 -14.85 3.82
C ASP A 77 16.15 -14.69 5.01
N ARG A 78 16.67 -14.21 6.14
CA ARG A 78 15.85 -13.94 7.31
C ARG A 78 14.79 -12.88 7.02
N ALA A 79 15.14 -11.77 6.39
CA ALA A 79 14.18 -10.73 6.03
C ALA A 79 13.11 -11.27 5.08
N VAL A 80 13.47 -12.13 4.12
CA VAL A 80 12.56 -12.86 3.24
C VAL A 80 11.72 -13.89 3.99
N VAL A 81 12.08 -14.40 5.16
CA VAL A 81 11.13 -15.21 5.93
C VAL A 81 10.20 -14.30 6.73
N GLU A 82 10.76 -13.31 7.39
CA GLU A 82 10.09 -12.51 8.42
C GLU A 82 9.15 -11.44 7.87
N SER A 83 9.37 -10.97 6.65
CA SER A 83 8.44 -10.06 5.93
C SER A 83 7.32 -10.80 5.19
N SER A 84 7.17 -12.11 5.38
CA SER A 84 6.11 -12.87 4.71
C SER A 84 4.77 -12.54 5.37
N PHE A 85 3.69 -12.59 4.61
CA PHE A 85 2.36 -12.30 5.16
C PHE A 85 2.07 -13.14 6.40
N ASP A 86 2.34 -14.46 6.36
CA ASP A 86 2.11 -15.34 7.50
C ASP A 86 2.99 -15.01 8.71
N ALA A 87 4.27 -14.69 8.49
CA ALA A 87 5.16 -14.30 9.58
C ALA A 87 4.74 -12.97 10.22
N MET A 88 4.41 -11.98 9.40
CA MET A 88 3.91 -10.69 9.86
C MET A 88 2.58 -10.85 10.59
N LYS A 89 1.66 -11.69 10.06
CA LYS A 89 0.36 -11.99 10.66
C LYS A 89 0.49 -12.63 12.04
N ARG A 90 1.43 -13.56 12.22
CA ARG A 90 1.74 -14.13 13.54
C ARG A 90 2.26 -13.10 14.55
N ARG A 91 2.79 -11.97 14.07
CA ARG A 91 3.34 -10.88 14.90
C ARG A 91 2.61 -9.56 14.70
N GLU A 92 1.32 -9.63 14.35
CA GLU A 92 0.51 -8.48 13.98
C GLU A 92 0.51 -7.36 15.02
N SER A 93 0.57 -7.71 16.31
CA SER A 93 0.65 -6.78 17.44
C SER A 93 1.90 -5.89 17.45
N VAL A 94 2.97 -6.27 16.75
CA VAL A 94 4.20 -5.46 16.64
C VAL A 94 4.02 -4.30 15.66
N PHE A 95 3.15 -4.47 14.66
CA PHE A 95 3.02 -3.52 13.55
C PHE A 95 1.87 -2.53 13.72
N ASP A 96 0.95 -2.79 14.65
CA ASP A 96 -0.22 -1.94 14.85
C ASP A 96 -0.11 -1.09 16.13
N HIS A 97 0.52 0.07 16.00
CA HIS A 97 0.58 1.05 17.09
C HIS A 97 -0.81 1.62 17.45
N ALA A 98 -1.74 1.66 16.48
CA ALA A 98 -3.11 2.10 16.74
C ALA A 98 -3.89 1.06 17.54
N THR A 99 -3.57 -0.24 17.41
CA THR A 99 -4.17 -1.29 18.24
C THR A 99 -3.92 -1.06 19.72
N ALA A 100 -2.71 -0.68 20.13
CA ALA A 100 -2.43 -0.40 21.54
C ALA A 100 -3.35 0.72 22.08
N LEU A 101 -3.42 1.84 21.36
CA LEU A 101 -4.24 3.00 21.71
C LEU A 101 -5.76 2.71 21.66
N LEU A 102 -6.21 1.90 20.69
CA LEU A 102 -7.61 1.53 20.53
C LEU A 102 -8.06 0.53 21.61
N LEU A 103 -7.20 -0.41 21.99
CA LEU A 103 -7.44 -1.36 23.08
C LEU A 103 -7.57 -0.62 24.42
N GLU A 104 -6.74 0.38 24.70
CA GLU A 104 -6.87 1.25 25.88
C GLU A 104 -8.22 1.98 25.94
N ARG A 105 -8.81 2.27 24.77
CA ARG A 105 -10.14 2.87 24.64
C ARG A 105 -11.28 1.85 24.56
N GLY A 106 -11.01 0.57 24.81
CA GLY A 106 -12.01 -0.50 24.78
C GLY A 106 -12.47 -0.91 23.38
N VAL A 107 -11.83 -0.39 22.33
CA VAL A 107 -12.10 -0.77 20.94
C VAL A 107 -11.21 -1.96 20.61
N ARG A 108 -11.81 -3.08 20.20
CA ARG A 108 -11.06 -4.18 19.58
C ARG A 108 -10.98 -3.91 18.07
N PRO A 109 -9.87 -3.36 17.56
CA PRO A 109 -9.72 -3.22 16.12
C PRO A 109 -9.79 -4.61 15.50
N GLN A 110 -10.37 -4.68 14.30
CA GLN A 110 -10.17 -5.86 13.48
C GLN A 110 -8.69 -5.95 13.10
N SER A 111 -8.30 -7.08 12.53
CA SER A 111 -6.94 -7.29 12.05
C SER A 111 -6.45 -6.16 11.12
N PHE A 112 -5.26 -5.65 11.41
CA PHE A 112 -4.44 -4.75 10.60
C PHE A 112 -4.03 -5.40 9.27
N LEU A 113 -3.56 -6.65 9.33
CA LEU A 113 -3.09 -7.45 8.21
C LEU A 113 -4.23 -8.29 7.61
N ARG A 114 -4.90 -7.75 6.59
CA ARG A 114 -6.11 -8.37 6.02
C ARG A 114 -5.87 -9.62 5.18
N SER A 115 -5.11 -9.52 4.07
CA SER A 115 -5.00 -10.64 3.11
C SER A 115 -3.67 -10.79 2.37
N GLY A 116 -2.78 -9.79 2.35
CA GLY A 116 -1.47 -9.91 1.70
C GLY A 116 -1.52 -10.18 0.19
N GLN A 117 -2.57 -9.70 -0.50
CA GLN A 117 -2.86 -9.97 -1.91
C GLN A 117 -3.19 -8.66 -2.65
N SER A 118 -2.80 -8.56 -3.92
CA SER A 118 -3.22 -7.51 -4.86
C SER A 118 -4.49 -7.91 -5.65
N GLY A 119 -4.99 -7.03 -6.53
CA GLY A 119 -6.10 -7.31 -7.47
C GLY A 119 -7.53 -7.26 -6.92
N ARG A 120 -7.75 -7.47 -5.62
CA ARG A 120 -9.11 -7.44 -5.03
C ARG A 120 -9.84 -6.09 -5.14
N GLY A 121 -9.08 -5.00 -5.30
CA GLY A 121 -9.64 -3.66 -5.48
C GLY A 121 -10.43 -3.56 -6.79
N GLU A 122 -9.87 -4.04 -7.89
CA GLU A 122 -10.56 -4.09 -9.18
C GLU A 122 -11.85 -4.88 -9.12
N ALA A 123 -11.80 -6.09 -8.56
CA ALA A 123 -12.95 -6.98 -8.49
C ALA A 123 -14.13 -6.38 -7.72
N ALA A 124 -13.89 -5.37 -6.88
CA ALA A 124 -14.91 -4.66 -6.12
C ALA A 124 -15.47 -3.41 -6.86
N LEU A 125 -14.77 -2.89 -7.86
CA LEU A 125 -15.15 -1.67 -8.56
C LEU A 125 -15.98 -1.99 -9.81
N THR A 126 -16.88 -1.07 -10.15
CA THR A 126 -17.50 -1.09 -11.48
C THR A 126 -16.47 -0.69 -12.54
N GLU A 127 -16.69 -1.12 -13.78
CA GLU A 127 -15.82 -0.76 -14.91
C GLU A 127 -15.69 0.77 -15.08
N ALA A 128 -16.79 1.51 -14.85
CA ALA A 128 -16.79 2.97 -14.90
C ALA A 128 -15.88 3.59 -13.82
N GLN A 129 -15.97 3.10 -12.58
CA GLN A 129 -15.12 3.57 -11.47
C GLN A 129 -13.65 3.26 -11.71
N ALA A 130 -13.34 2.05 -12.17
CA ALA A 130 -11.98 1.64 -12.51
C ALA A 130 -11.40 2.49 -13.65
N ARG A 131 -12.20 2.79 -14.68
CA ARG A 131 -11.80 3.68 -15.78
C ARG A 131 -11.52 5.09 -15.30
N GLU A 132 -12.40 5.69 -14.48
CA GLU A 132 -12.19 7.04 -13.95
C GLU A 132 -10.90 7.13 -13.12
N ILE A 133 -10.64 6.15 -12.26
CA ILE A 133 -9.38 6.10 -11.49
C ILE A 133 -8.18 6.08 -12.45
N ARG A 134 -8.18 5.24 -13.50
CA ARG A 134 -7.10 5.19 -14.49
C ARG A 134 -6.90 6.53 -15.18
N GLU A 135 -7.99 7.15 -15.63
CA GLU A 135 -7.94 8.42 -16.35
C GLU A 135 -7.39 9.54 -15.47
N ARG A 136 -7.88 9.69 -14.24
CA ARG A 136 -7.37 10.72 -13.32
C ARG A 136 -5.94 10.46 -12.86
N SER A 137 -5.54 9.20 -12.79
CA SER A 137 -4.16 8.84 -12.47
C SER A 137 -3.21 9.04 -13.65
N SER A 138 -3.69 9.04 -14.89
CA SER A 138 -2.87 9.19 -16.11
C SER A 138 -2.89 10.61 -16.69
N THR A 139 -3.90 11.42 -16.35
CA THR A 139 -4.07 12.78 -16.88
C THR A 139 -3.41 13.81 -15.95
N GLY A 140 -2.09 14.02 -16.11
CA GLY A 140 -1.36 15.09 -15.43
C GLY A 140 0.16 15.05 -15.57
N ARG A 141 0.70 13.88 -15.87
CA ARG A 141 2.08 13.56 -16.30
C ARG A 141 2.03 12.07 -16.66
N ARG A 142 2.99 11.52 -17.40
CA ARG A 142 3.00 10.07 -17.74
C ARG A 142 3.20 9.21 -16.49
N LEU A 143 2.18 9.16 -15.64
CA LEU A 143 2.03 8.24 -14.55
C LEU A 143 1.59 6.92 -15.17
N ALA A 144 2.52 6.27 -15.87
CA ALA A 144 2.54 4.82 -15.97
C ALA A 144 2.91 4.30 -14.56
N ILE A 145 2.06 4.58 -13.58
CA ILE A 145 2.15 3.98 -12.25
C ILE A 145 1.93 2.50 -12.51
N ARG A 146 3.02 1.72 -12.53
CA ARG A 146 2.96 0.26 -12.72
C ARG A 146 2.03 -0.42 -11.71
N GLY A 147 1.82 0.21 -10.55
CA GLY A 147 0.83 -0.20 -9.54
C GLY A 147 -0.65 -0.07 -9.95
N LEU A 148 -1.01 0.72 -10.97
CA LEU A 148 -2.40 0.78 -11.48
C LEU A 148 -2.72 -0.33 -12.48
N SER A 149 -1.75 -0.72 -13.31
CA SER A 149 -1.88 -1.87 -14.21
C SER A 149 -2.05 -3.19 -13.45
N ALA A 150 -1.47 -3.33 -12.26
CA ALA A 150 -1.64 -4.50 -11.39
C ALA A 150 -2.76 -4.33 -10.34
N PHE A 151 -3.27 -3.11 -10.16
CA PHE A 151 -4.55 -2.88 -9.51
C PHE A 151 -5.72 -3.21 -10.43
N LEU A 152 -5.48 -3.40 -11.74
CA LEU A 152 -6.51 -3.52 -12.79
C LEU A 152 -6.24 -4.67 -13.80
N GLN A 153 -5.51 -5.70 -13.37
CA GLN A 153 -5.31 -6.99 -14.04
C GLN A 153 -5.37 -8.10 -12.99
#